data_AF-A0A972FK79-F1
#
_entry.id   AF-A0A972FK79-F1
#
_cell.length_a   1.000
_cell.length_b   1.000
_cell.length_c   1.000
_cell.angle_alpha   90.00
_cell.angle_beta   90.00
_cell.angle_gamma   90.00
#
_symmetry.space_group_name_H-M   'P 1'
#
loop_
_entity.id
_entity.type
_entity.pdbx_description
1 polymer ?
#
loop_
_entity_poly.entity_id
_entity_poly.type
_entity_poly.pdbx_seq_one_letter_code
_entity_poly.pdbx_strand_id
1 'polypeptide(L)'
;MKKRLKFGIMAVLASFSLQSQTLKATASGSVVTNSTAGNNSTFVGTSAGAVTTGASNTFVGYQAGSSNTTGLGNTMLGTNAGSYNITGISNTFIGNGAGYNNTGSYNTLIGTACGSNTTSGGGNSFLGHGAGDANTTGTNNTYLGFLAGNTATGSYNIFVGQGAGKSGSGNDLLFVDNSNTQNPLIWGSFVNGSRQLKFHGKVGIGGEYNTAFGSFPTTAGGVSVANYKLFVKGGILTEEVRVNTVSGWADYVFKDDYHLRPLSEVEQFITDNGHLPNVPSACEVESDGIELANMAKIQQEKIEELTLYLIQQQKEIETLKAQMNLLLEKKQ
;
A
#
# COMPACT_ATOMS: atom_id res chain seq x y z
N MET A 1 -65.25 -1.66 -83.77
CA MET A 1 -65.08 -3.12 -83.98
C MET A 1 -63.99 -3.61 -83.02
N LYS A 2 -64.32 -4.19 -81.85
CA LYS A 2 -64.25 -5.65 -81.54
C LYS A 2 -62.86 -6.25 -81.80
N LYS A 3 -62.03 -6.52 -80.79
CA LYS A 3 -61.90 -7.80 -80.00
C LYS A 3 -60.52 -7.73 -79.28
N ARG A 4 -60.16 -8.42 -78.20
CA ARG A 4 -60.78 -9.26 -77.17
C ARG A 4 -59.69 -9.47 -76.10
N LEU A 5 -60.15 -9.58 -74.86
CA LEU A 5 -59.43 -9.97 -73.65
C LEU A 5 -58.79 -11.38 -73.77
N LYS A 6 -57.60 -11.59 -73.18
CA LYS A 6 -57.20 -12.88 -72.59
C LYS A 6 -56.47 -12.65 -71.27
N PHE A 7 -57.11 -13.16 -70.21
CA PHE A 7 -56.60 -13.34 -68.86
C PHE A 7 -55.48 -14.39 -68.85
N GLY A 8 -54.43 -14.15 -68.08
CA GLY A 8 -53.46 -15.15 -67.62
C GLY A 8 -53.36 -15.06 -66.11
N ILE A 9 -53.88 -16.07 -65.42
CA ILE A 9 -53.74 -16.28 -63.98
C ILE A 9 -52.33 -16.82 -63.74
N MET A 10 -51.54 -16.16 -62.89
CA MET A 10 -50.38 -16.79 -62.25
C MET A 10 -50.27 -16.28 -60.82
N ALA A 11 -50.63 -17.15 -59.87
CA ALA A 11 -50.40 -16.94 -58.46
C ALA A 11 -48.90 -17.06 -58.16
N VAL A 12 -48.33 -16.08 -57.45
CA VAL A 12 -47.06 -16.25 -56.73
C VAL A 12 -47.24 -15.67 -55.33
N LEU A 13 -47.16 -16.59 -54.36
CA LEU A 13 -47.01 -16.39 -52.93
C LEU A 13 -45.61 -15.86 -52.60
N ALA A 14 -45.54 -15.06 -51.53
CA ALA A 14 -44.37 -14.69 -50.73
C ALA A 14 -43.30 -13.81 -51.42
N SER A 15 -42.96 -12.64 -50.87
CA SER A 15 -42.33 -12.54 -49.56
C SER A 15 -42.29 -11.08 -49.10
N PHE A 16 -42.60 -10.84 -47.81
CA PHE A 16 -42.25 -9.61 -47.12
C PHE A 16 -40.71 -9.52 -47.06
N SER A 17 -40.11 -8.61 -47.83
CA SER A 17 -38.71 -8.27 -47.63
C SER A 17 -38.61 -7.33 -46.43
N LEU A 18 -37.95 -7.79 -45.37
CA LEU A 18 -37.47 -6.93 -44.28
C LEU A 18 -36.61 -5.82 -44.90
N GLN A 19 -37.09 -4.57 -44.89
CA GLN A 19 -36.24 -3.42 -45.18
C GLN A 19 -35.26 -3.25 -44.02
N SER A 20 -34.05 -3.76 -44.20
CA SER A 20 -32.89 -3.33 -43.44
C SER A 20 -32.74 -1.82 -43.66
N GLN A 21 -33.07 -1.01 -42.64
CA GLN A 21 -32.68 0.39 -42.61
C GLN A 21 -31.15 0.43 -42.68
N THR A 22 -30.63 0.96 -43.78
CA THR A 22 -29.22 1.33 -43.87
C THR A 22 -28.99 2.47 -42.89
N LEU A 23 -28.55 2.15 -41.68
CA LEU A 23 -27.78 3.06 -40.86
C LEU A 23 -26.49 3.36 -41.63
N LYS A 24 -26.54 4.39 -42.47
CA LYS A 24 -25.34 5.04 -43.00
C LYS A 24 -24.60 5.68 -41.83
N ALA A 25 -23.87 4.87 -41.07
CA ALA A 25 -22.67 5.36 -40.45
C ALA A 25 -21.72 5.69 -41.60
N THR A 26 -21.53 6.98 -41.88
CA THR A 26 -20.51 7.45 -42.80
C THR A 26 -19.16 6.98 -42.27
N ALA A 27 -18.71 5.80 -42.69
CA ALA A 27 -17.38 5.29 -42.45
C ALA A 27 -16.40 6.11 -43.30
N SER A 28 -16.01 7.28 -42.81
CA SER A 28 -14.82 7.99 -43.28
C SER A 28 -13.56 7.33 -42.71
N GLY A 29 -13.48 6.01 -42.85
CA GLY A 29 -12.37 5.17 -42.40
C GLY A 29 -12.21 4.06 -43.41
N SER A 30 -11.30 4.27 -44.36
CA SER A 30 -10.93 3.26 -45.34
C SER A 30 -10.47 2.00 -44.61
N VAL A 31 -11.17 0.87 -44.81
CA VAL A 31 -10.65 -0.46 -44.47
C VAL A 31 -9.58 -0.77 -45.53
N VAL A 32 -8.39 -0.16 -45.39
CA VAL A 32 -7.23 -0.51 -46.22
C VAL A 32 -6.59 -1.74 -45.60
N THR A 33 -6.95 -2.92 -46.06
CA THR A 33 -6.18 -4.15 -45.78
C THR A 33 -4.97 -4.18 -46.71
N ASN A 34 -3.84 -3.61 -46.29
CA ASN A 34 -2.54 -3.86 -46.94
C ASN A 34 -1.66 -4.84 -46.15
N SER A 35 -2.29 -5.65 -45.29
CA SER A 35 -1.60 -6.60 -44.42
C SER A 35 -1.58 -7.98 -45.05
N THR A 36 -0.40 -8.61 -45.10
CA THR A 36 -0.19 -10.04 -45.34
C THR A 36 -0.63 -10.83 -44.10
N ALA A 37 -1.86 -10.57 -43.64
CA ALA A 37 -2.32 -10.84 -42.29
C ALA A 37 -2.07 -12.30 -41.88
N GLY A 38 -1.33 -12.50 -40.78
CA GLY A 38 -1.31 -13.80 -40.11
C GLY A 38 -2.74 -14.17 -39.68
N ASN A 39 -3.05 -15.46 -39.72
CA ASN A 39 -4.39 -16.00 -39.45
C ASN A 39 -5.05 -15.39 -38.19
N ASN A 40 -6.37 -15.20 -38.23
CA ASN A 40 -7.22 -14.76 -37.10
C ASN A 40 -6.98 -13.31 -36.60
N SER A 41 -6.66 -12.36 -37.48
CA SER A 41 -6.41 -10.97 -37.11
C SER A 41 -7.52 -10.00 -37.55
N THR A 42 -7.74 -8.92 -36.79
CA THR A 42 -8.71 -7.84 -37.09
C THR A 42 -7.98 -6.50 -37.19
N PHE A 43 -8.06 -5.83 -38.34
CA PHE A 43 -7.43 -4.52 -38.56
C PHE A 43 -8.44 -3.47 -39.05
N VAL A 44 -8.57 -2.36 -38.31
CA VAL A 44 -9.52 -1.28 -38.60
C VAL A 44 -8.83 0.07 -38.44
N GLY A 45 -8.79 0.87 -39.51
CA GLY A 45 -8.17 2.19 -39.53
C GLY A 45 -6.98 2.28 -40.48
N THR A 46 -6.68 3.50 -40.95
CA THR A 46 -5.60 3.72 -41.91
C THR A 46 -4.26 3.25 -41.35
N SER A 47 -3.56 2.40 -42.12
CA SER A 47 -2.25 1.82 -41.77
C SER A 47 -2.22 0.95 -40.51
N ALA A 48 -3.38 0.51 -40.01
CA ALA A 48 -3.42 -0.46 -38.93
C ALA A 48 -2.83 -1.81 -39.40
N GLY A 49 -1.82 -2.33 -38.69
CA GLY A 49 -1.14 -3.58 -39.05
C GLY A 49 -0.48 -3.60 -40.43
N ALA A 50 -0.05 -2.44 -40.94
CA ALA A 50 0.38 -2.28 -42.35
C ALA A 50 1.47 -3.25 -42.83
N VAL A 51 2.36 -3.72 -41.94
CA VAL A 51 3.49 -4.59 -42.30
C VAL A 51 3.53 -5.93 -41.54
N THR A 52 2.46 -6.28 -40.81
CA THR A 52 2.48 -7.47 -39.95
C THR A 52 2.28 -8.76 -40.74
N THR A 53 3.09 -9.76 -40.38
CA THR A 53 2.96 -11.19 -40.73
C THR A 53 2.57 -12.03 -39.51
N GLY A 54 2.41 -11.41 -38.34
CA GLY A 54 2.01 -12.04 -37.09
C GLY A 54 0.50 -12.38 -37.04
N ALA A 55 0.16 -13.41 -36.28
CA ALA A 55 -1.20 -13.96 -36.18
C ALA A 55 -1.93 -13.51 -34.89
N SER A 56 -3.26 -13.63 -34.89
CA SER A 56 -4.14 -13.38 -33.72
C SER A 56 -4.03 -11.97 -33.15
N ASN A 57 -3.88 -10.95 -34.02
CA ASN A 57 -3.75 -9.55 -33.62
C ASN A 57 -5.06 -8.78 -33.81
N THR A 58 -5.41 -7.87 -32.90
CA THR A 58 -6.55 -6.96 -33.04
C THR A 58 -6.06 -5.51 -32.99
N PHE A 59 -6.00 -4.83 -34.13
CA PHE A 59 -5.56 -3.43 -34.23
C PHE A 59 -6.69 -2.53 -34.73
N VAL A 60 -7.04 -1.51 -33.94
CA VAL A 60 -8.14 -0.60 -34.23
C VAL A 60 -7.69 0.84 -33.94
N GLY A 61 -7.56 1.66 -34.99
CA GLY A 61 -7.13 3.05 -34.91
C GLY A 61 -6.16 3.44 -36.03
N TYR A 62 -5.97 4.74 -36.24
CA TYR A 62 -4.96 5.24 -37.17
C TYR A 62 -3.56 4.77 -36.71
N GLN A 63 -2.82 4.09 -37.59
CA GLN A 63 -1.46 3.55 -37.34
C GLN A 63 -1.33 2.61 -36.12
N ALA A 64 -2.43 2.00 -35.65
CA ALA A 64 -2.36 0.99 -34.59
C ALA A 64 -1.53 -0.23 -35.06
N GLY A 65 -0.47 -0.57 -34.35
CA GLY A 65 0.43 -1.68 -34.70
C GLY A 65 1.10 -1.57 -36.07
N SER A 66 1.25 -0.37 -36.63
CA SER A 66 1.66 -0.19 -38.04
C SER A 66 3.03 -0.75 -38.40
N SER A 67 3.95 -0.84 -37.44
CA SER A 67 5.30 -1.38 -37.63
C SER A 67 5.49 -2.78 -37.04
N ASN A 68 4.41 -3.42 -36.57
CA ASN A 68 4.49 -4.80 -36.10
C ASN A 68 4.82 -5.72 -37.27
N THR A 69 5.91 -6.49 -37.16
CA THR A 69 6.34 -7.42 -38.21
C THR A 69 5.96 -8.85 -37.85
N THR A 70 6.45 -9.39 -36.74
CA THR A 70 6.24 -10.81 -36.36
C THR A 70 5.50 -11.01 -35.04
N GLY A 71 5.11 -9.92 -34.36
CA GLY A 71 4.43 -9.99 -33.07
C GLY A 71 3.06 -10.66 -33.15
N LEU A 72 2.72 -11.48 -32.16
CA LEU A 72 1.51 -12.30 -32.13
C LEU A 72 0.66 -12.05 -30.87
N GLY A 73 -0.65 -12.20 -30.99
CA GLY A 73 -1.57 -12.12 -29.84
C GLY A 73 -1.72 -10.72 -29.24
N ASN A 74 -1.48 -9.66 -30.02
CA ASN A 74 -1.54 -8.29 -29.52
C ASN A 74 -2.92 -7.65 -29.74
N THR A 75 -3.40 -6.90 -28.76
CA THR A 75 -4.58 -6.02 -28.88
C THR A 75 -4.13 -4.57 -28.80
N MET A 76 -4.35 -3.78 -29.85
CA MET A 76 -3.98 -2.36 -29.92
C MET A 76 -5.19 -1.53 -30.34
N LEU A 77 -5.73 -0.73 -29.43
CA LEU A 77 -6.92 0.09 -29.64
C LEU A 77 -6.61 1.55 -29.36
N GLY A 78 -6.64 2.38 -30.40
CA GLY A 78 -6.38 3.82 -30.32
C GLY A 78 -5.42 4.29 -31.41
N THR A 79 -5.45 5.59 -31.69
CA THR A 79 -4.49 6.23 -32.60
C THR A 79 -3.07 6.01 -32.10
N ASN A 80 -2.20 5.48 -32.96
CA ASN A 80 -0.80 5.16 -32.71
C ASN A 80 -0.56 4.15 -31.56
N ALA A 81 -1.57 3.42 -31.11
CA ALA A 81 -1.38 2.37 -30.09
C ALA A 81 -0.41 1.30 -30.63
N GLY A 82 0.71 1.09 -29.93
CA GLY A 82 1.75 0.11 -30.32
C GLY A 82 2.36 0.32 -31.71
N SER A 83 2.40 1.54 -32.24
CA SER A 83 2.83 1.80 -33.62
C SER A 83 4.23 1.25 -33.95
N TYR A 84 5.17 1.25 -32.99
CA TYR A 84 6.51 0.67 -33.11
C TYR A 84 6.70 -0.65 -32.33
N ASN A 85 5.63 -1.41 -32.07
CA ASN A 85 5.74 -2.75 -31.52
C ASN A 85 6.17 -3.76 -32.59
N ILE A 86 7.47 -3.84 -32.86
CA ILE A 86 8.02 -4.63 -33.99
C ILE A 86 7.81 -6.14 -33.77
N THR A 87 8.30 -6.70 -32.66
CA THR A 87 8.31 -8.14 -32.38
C THR A 87 7.59 -8.55 -31.09
N GLY A 88 6.98 -7.60 -30.38
CA GLY A 88 6.36 -7.85 -29.08
C GLY A 88 5.16 -8.80 -29.20
N ILE A 89 4.98 -9.65 -28.19
CA ILE A 89 3.89 -10.64 -28.16
C ILE A 89 2.99 -10.45 -26.93
N SER A 90 1.72 -10.82 -27.09
CA SER A 90 0.73 -10.85 -26.01
C SER A 90 0.60 -9.53 -25.25
N ASN A 91 0.62 -8.41 -25.97
CA ASN A 91 0.43 -7.08 -25.40
C ASN A 91 -1.02 -6.59 -25.54
N THR A 92 -1.50 -5.83 -24.56
CA THR A 92 -2.79 -5.13 -24.62
C THR A 92 -2.57 -3.64 -24.46
N PHE A 93 -2.68 -2.86 -25.53
CA PHE A 93 -2.52 -1.42 -25.55
C PHE A 93 -3.84 -0.74 -25.90
N ILE A 94 -4.38 0.06 -24.97
CA ILE A 94 -5.67 0.74 -25.16
C ILE A 94 -5.51 2.22 -24.82
N GLY A 95 -5.62 3.10 -25.79
CA GLY A 95 -5.48 4.55 -25.63
C GLY A 95 -4.66 5.17 -26.75
N ASN A 96 -4.80 6.49 -26.93
CA ASN A 96 -3.98 7.24 -27.90
C ASN A 96 -2.50 7.20 -27.47
N GLY A 97 -1.63 6.66 -28.34
CA GLY A 97 -0.19 6.53 -28.07
C GLY A 97 0.19 5.53 -26.97
N ALA A 98 -0.74 4.67 -26.52
CA ALA A 98 -0.42 3.62 -25.56
C ALA A 98 0.64 2.67 -26.14
N GLY A 99 1.74 2.44 -25.42
CA GLY A 99 2.83 1.56 -25.86
C GLY A 99 3.50 1.95 -27.17
N TYR A 100 3.49 3.23 -27.55
CA TYR A 100 3.96 3.71 -28.87
C TYR A 100 5.29 3.10 -29.32
N ASN A 101 6.32 3.09 -28.46
CA ASN A 101 7.66 2.53 -28.73
C ASN A 101 7.90 1.12 -28.17
N ASN A 102 6.87 0.45 -27.63
CA ASN A 102 7.02 -0.80 -26.88
C ASN A 102 7.39 -1.97 -27.79
N THR A 103 8.61 -2.51 -27.66
CA THR A 103 9.07 -3.74 -28.31
C THR A 103 9.08 -4.95 -27.38
N GLY A 104 8.76 -4.75 -26.09
CA GLY A 104 8.60 -5.78 -25.07
C GLY A 104 7.34 -6.63 -25.27
N SER A 105 7.22 -7.66 -24.42
CA SER A 105 6.11 -8.62 -24.46
C SER A 105 5.39 -8.69 -23.12
N TYR A 106 4.15 -9.18 -23.13
CA TYR A 106 3.33 -9.37 -21.93
C TYR A 106 3.01 -8.07 -21.18
N ASN A 107 2.86 -6.95 -21.89
CA ASN A 107 2.50 -5.67 -21.29
C ASN A 107 1.00 -5.37 -21.44
N THR A 108 0.38 -4.87 -20.38
CA THR A 108 -0.99 -4.32 -20.41
C THR A 108 -0.92 -2.83 -20.12
N LEU A 109 -1.16 -1.99 -21.14
CA LEU A 109 -1.04 -0.53 -21.08
C LEU A 109 -2.37 0.11 -21.45
N ILE A 110 -3.07 0.69 -20.48
CA ILE A 110 -4.41 1.23 -20.68
C ILE A 110 -4.43 2.71 -20.24
N GLY A 111 -4.63 3.61 -21.19
CA GLY A 111 -4.62 5.06 -20.99
C GLY A 111 -3.84 5.78 -22.09
N THR A 112 -4.16 7.05 -22.30
CA THR A 112 -3.42 7.90 -23.26
C THR A 112 -1.95 8.05 -22.83
N ALA A 113 -1.02 7.89 -23.77
CA ALA A 113 0.43 7.95 -23.57
C ALA A 113 0.95 7.02 -22.44
N CYS A 114 0.24 5.94 -22.15
CA CYS A 114 0.65 4.97 -21.14
C CYS A 114 1.80 4.10 -21.68
N GLY A 115 2.93 4.06 -20.96
CA GLY A 115 4.13 3.31 -21.37
C GLY A 115 4.67 3.66 -22.76
N SER A 116 4.52 4.92 -23.21
CA SER A 116 4.79 5.27 -24.61
C SER A 116 6.27 5.12 -25.00
N ASN A 117 7.21 5.26 -24.03
CA ASN A 117 8.65 5.08 -24.24
C ASN A 117 9.20 3.75 -23.69
N THR A 118 8.35 2.80 -23.32
CA THR A 118 8.82 1.44 -23.05
C THR A 118 9.43 0.88 -24.32
N THR A 119 10.64 0.33 -24.23
CA THR A 119 11.34 -0.31 -25.34
C THR A 119 11.32 -1.81 -25.09
N SER A 120 12.31 -2.38 -24.38
CA SER A 120 12.42 -3.83 -24.16
C SER A 120 11.75 -4.34 -22.87
N GLY A 121 11.22 -3.47 -22.02
CA GLY A 121 10.56 -3.86 -20.77
C GLY A 121 9.30 -4.71 -21.01
N GLY A 122 9.28 -5.94 -20.47
CA GLY A 122 8.14 -6.86 -20.51
C GLY A 122 7.47 -7.07 -19.14
N GLY A 123 6.25 -7.63 -19.15
CA GLY A 123 5.51 -7.98 -17.94
C GLY A 123 4.93 -6.79 -17.18
N ASN A 124 4.80 -5.61 -17.79
CA ASN A 124 4.31 -4.41 -17.12
C ASN A 124 2.77 -4.28 -17.21
N SER A 125 2.14 -3.84 -16.13
CA SER A 125 0.70 -3.53 -16.07
C SER A 125 0.48 -2.08 -15.68
N PHE A 126 0.24 -1.23 -16.67
CA PHE A 126 0.04 0.20 -16.49
C PHE A 126 -1.39 0.61 -16.84
N LEU A 127 -2.04 1.33 -15.93
CA LEU A 127 -3.40 1.84 -16.08
C LEU A 127 -3.47 3.30 -15.63
N GLY A 128 -3.69 4.21 -16.57
CA GLY A 128 -3.80 5.65 -16.34
C GLY A 128 -3.09 6.48 -17.41
N HIS A 129 -3.54 7.72 -17.61
CA HIS A 129 -2.89 8.66 -18.54
C HIS A 129 -1.44 8.92 -18.11
N GLY A 130 -0.50 8.69 -19.02
CA GLY A 130 0.94 8.87 -18.81
C GLY A 130 1.57 7.96 -17.73
N ALA A 131 0.88 6.91 -17.30
CA ALA A 131 1.45 5.94 -16.37
C ALA A 131 2.63 5.20 -17.03
N GLY A 132 3.77 5.14 -16.35
CA GLY A 132 4.99 4.49 -16.85
C GLY A 132 5.58 5.07 -18.14
N ASP A 133 5.23 6.30 -18.52
CA ASP A 133 5.56 6.87 -19.83
C ASP A 133 7.05 6.82 -20.19
N ALA A 134 7.94 7.14 -19.24
CA ALA A 134 9.38 7.11 -19.43
C ALA A 134 10.04 5.78 -19.03
N ASN A 135 9.27 4.76 -18.63
CA ASN A 135 9.84 3.45 -18.37
C ASN A 135 10.38 2.90 -19.68
N THR A 136 11.70 2.72 -19.82
CA THR A 136 12.35 2.22 -21.03
C THR A 136 12.55 0.70 -20.97
N THR A 137 13.32 0.21 -20.01
CA THR A 137 13.73 -1.21 -19.90
C THR A 137 13.15 -1.91 -18.67
N GLY A 138 12.47 -1.20 -17.79
CA GLY A 138 11.90 -1.74 -16.57
C GLY A 138 10.85 -2.82 -16.85
N THR A 139 10.93 -3.91 -16.08
CA THR A 139 10.09 -5.10 -16.23
C THR A 139 9.24 -5.34 -15.00
N ASN A 140 8.14 -6.07 -15.15
CA ASN A 140 7.32 -6.56 -14.02
C ASN A 140 6.82 -5.44 -13.09
N ASN A 141 6.54 -4.25 -13.63
CA ASN A 141 6.00 -3.14 -12.87
C ASN A 141 4.47 -3.10 -12.94
N THR A 142 3.82 -2.68 -11.85
CA THR A 142 2.39 -2.40 -11.79
C THR A 142 2.16 -0.94 -11.43
N TYR A 143 1.71 -0.12 -12.39
CA TYR A 143 1.45 1.31 -12.19
C TYR A 143 -0.03 1.61 -12.42
N LEU A 144 -0.72 2.08 -11.39
CA LEU A 144 -2.14 2.36 -11.42
C LEU A 144 -2.40 3.81 -11.01
N GLY A 145 -2.78 4.68 -11.95
CA GLY A 145 -3.15 6.07 -11.67
C GLY A 145 -2.63 7.07 -12.70
N PHE A 146 -3.21 8.27 -12.72
CA PHE A 146 -2.74 9.38 -13.55
C PHE A 146 -1.29 9.72 -13.20
N LEU A 147 -0.39 9.58 -14.18
CA LEU A 147 1.07 9.78 -14.05
C LEU A 147 1.77 8.89 -13.00
N ALA A 148 1.20 7.75 -12.61
CA ALA A 148 1.86 6.79 -11.74
C ALA A 148 3.14 6.26 -12.42
N GLY A 149 4.29 6.30 -11.74
CA GLY A 149 5.57 5.88 -12.30
C GLY A 149 6.00 6.59 -13.58
N ASN A 150 5.47 7.79 -13.87
CA ASN A 150 5.65 8.45 -15.17
C ASN A 150 7.12 8.63 -15.59
N THR A 151 8.04 8.88 -14.64
CA THR A 151 9.49 8.96 -14.91
C THR A 151 10.29 7.79 -14.30
N ALA A 152 9.60 6.73 -13.89
CA ALA A 152 10.22 5.56 -13.27
C ALA A 152 10.85 4.64 -14.32
N THR A 153 12.04 4.12 -14.02
CA THR A 153 12.81 3.26 -14.94
C THR A 153 13.18 1.90 -14.32
N GLY A 154 12.87 1.68 -13.05
CA GLY A 154 13.18 0.43 -12.36
C GLY A 154 12.22 -0.71 -12.72
N SER A 155 12.50 -1.89 -12.18
CA SER A 155 11.70 -3.12 -12.32
C SER A 155 11.07 -3.54 -11.00
N TYR A 156 10.06 -4.41 -11.06
CA TYR A 156 9.40 -5.01 -9.88
C TYR A 156 8.74 -3.99 -8.94
N ASN A 157 8.33 -2.84 -9.46
CA ASN A 157 7.71 -1.79 -8.67
C ASN A 157 6.18 -1.88 -8.71
N ILE A 158 5.55 -1.51 -7.60
CA ILE A 158 4.09 -1.39 -7.46
C ILE A 158 3.77 0.04 -7.05
N PHE A 159 3.26 0.85 -7.98
CA PHE A 159 2.86 2.25 -7.73
C PHE A 159 1.36 2.42 -7.94
N VAL A 160 0.65 2.87 -6.90
CA VAL A 160 -0.81 2.97 -6.89
C VAL A 160 -1.25 4.34 -6.42
N GLY A 161 -1.99 5.04 -7.30
CA GLY A 161 -2.62 6.34 -7.11
C GLY A 161 -1.99 7.45 -7.98
N GLN A 162 -2.59 8.65 -7.93
CA GLN A 162 -2.22 9.77 -8.78
C GLN A 162 -0.79 10.23 -8.49
N GLY A 163 0.11 10.15 -9.48
CA GLY A 163 1.51 10.56 -9.31
C GLY A 163 2.35 9.66 -8.39
N ALA A 164 1.82 8.54 -7.92
CA ALA A 164 2.55 7.60 -7.07
C ALA A 164 3.83 7.14 -7.76
N GLY A 165 4.96 7.22 -7.05
CA GLY A 165 6.27 6.79 -7.56
C GLY A 165 6.69 7.49 -8.85
N LYS A 166 6.15 8.68 -9.19
CA LYS A 166 6.44 9.37 -10.45
C LYS A 166 7.94 9.47 -10.72
N SER A 167 8.75 9.77 -9.71
CA SER A 167 10.22 9.86 -9.77
C SER A 167 10.96 8.66 -9.17
N GLY A 168 10.28 7.51 -8.98
CA GLY A 168 10.88 6.31 -8.41
C GLY A 168 11.80 5.60 -9.41
N SER A 169 13.11 5.78 -9.29
CA SER A 169 14.10 5.15 -10.17
C SER A 169 14.65 3.80 -9.66
N GLY A 170 14.24 3.36 -8.47
CA GLY A 170 14.66 2.09 -7.86
C GLY A 170 13.87 0.88 -8.33
N ASN A 171 14.35 -0.31 -7.98
CA ASN A 171 13.62 -1.58 -8.15
C ASN A 171 12.94 -1.98 -6.84
N ASP A 172 11.98 -2.90 -6.95
CA ASP A 172 11.38 -3.56 -5.78
C ASP A 172 10.71 -2.58 -4.80
N LEU A 173 10.10 -1.50 -5.31
CA LEU A 173 9.45 -0.47 -4.51
C LEU A 173 7.94 -0.65 -4.47
N LEU A 174 7.33 -0.39 -3.30
CA LEU A 174 5.88 -0.21 -3.15
C LEU A 174 5.61 1.25 -2.82
N PHE A 175 4.77 1.95 -3.61
CA PHE A 175 4.27 3.28 -3.30
C PHE A 175 2.75 3.28 -3.45
N VAL A 176 2.02 3.65 -2.40
CA VAL A 176 0.57 3.88 -2.44
C VAL A 176 0.31 5.29 -1.97
N ASP A 177 -0.06 6.18 -2.88
CA ASP A 177 -0.33 7.59 -2.59
C ASP A 177 -1.15 8.25 -3.71
N ASN A 178 -1.86 9.32 -3.40
CA ASN A 178 -2.61 10.12 -4.37
C ASN A 178 -1.89 11.40 -4.79
N SER A 179 -0.57 11.47 -4.60
CA SER A 179 0.27 12.59 -5.03
C SER A 179 1.69 12.13 -5.42
N ASN A 180 2.45 13.03 -6.06
CA ASN A 180 3.90 12.85 -6.23
C ASN A 180 4.63 13.38 -4.99
N THR A 181 4.79 12.51 -3.99
CA THR A 181 5.44 12.81 -2.71
C THR A 181 6.64 11.90 -2.45
N GLN A 182 7.60 12.39 -1.66
CA GLN A 182 8.69 11.56 -1.13
C GLN A 182 8.27 10.70 0.06
N ASN A 183 7.15 11.04 0.72
CA ASN A 183 6.63 10.35 1.90
C ASN A 183 5.20 9.86 1.61
N PRO A 184 5.03 8.82 0.79
CA PRO A 184 3.70 8.29 0.45
C PRO A 184 3.03 7.66 1.68
N LEU A 185 1.69 7.61 1.67
CA LEU A 185 0.89 7.03 2.75
C LEU A 185 1.37 5.62 3.13
N ILE A 186 1.66 4.78 2.13
CA ILE A 186 2.31 3.49 2.33
C ILE A 186 3.49 3.39 1.38
N TRP A 187 4.66 3.02 1.92
CA TRP A 187 5.80 2.64 1.11
C TRP A 187 6.57 1.46 1.66
N GLY A 188 7.27 0.78 0.78
CA GLY A 188 8.10 -0.34 1.18
C GLY A 188 9.14 -0.69 0.15
N SER A 189 9.99 -1.61 0.55
CA SER A 189 10.95 -2.28 -0.33
C SER A 189 10.71 -3.79 -0.25
N PHE A 190 10.68 -4.45 -1.40
CA PHE A 190 10.65 -5.91 -1.53
C PHE A 190 12.05 -6.53 -1.59
N VAL A 191 13.12 -5.73 -1.50
CA VAL A 191 14.51 -6.21 -1.54
C VAL A 191 14.75 -7.24 -0.43
N ASN A 192 15.21 -8.44 -0.79
CA ASN A 192 15.53 -9.50 0.17
C ASN A 192 16.57 -9.02 1.21
N GLY A 193 16.37 -9.36 2.48
CA GLY A 193 17.22 -8.94 3.60
C GLY A 193 16.97 -7.50 4.09
N SER A 194 16.33 -6.66 3.27
CA SER A 194 15.93 -5.28 3.62
C SER A 194 14.43 -5.03 3.41
N ARG A 195 13.64 -6.12 3.36
CA ARG A 195 12.21 -6.07 3.07
C ARG A 195 11.52 -5.32 4.21
N GLN A 196 10.85 -4.24 3.87
CA GLN A 196 10.23 -3.36 4.85
C GLN A 196 8.95 -2.74 4.30
N LEU A 197 8.01 -2.49 5.20
CA LEU A 197 6.77 -1.76 4.94
C LEU A 197 6.66 -0.64 5.97
N LYS A 198 6.37 0.57 5.50
CA LYS A 198 6.24 1.78 6.29
C LYS A 198 4.91 2.44 6.00
N PHE A 199 4.29 2.92 7.07
CA PHE A 199 3.04 3.68 7.02
C PHE A 199 3.35 5.13 7.42
N HIS A 200 3.03 6.08 6.55
CA HIS A 200 3.14 7.50 6.82
C HIS A 200 1.78 8.05 7.28
N GLY A 201 1.25 7.46 8.36
CA GLY A 201 -0.08 7.78 8.89
C GLY A 201 -0.35 7.06 10.22
N LYS A 202 -1.56 7.22 10.75
CA LYS A 202 -2.06 6.41 11.88
C LYS A 202 -2.57 5.06 11.34
N VAL A 203 -2.28 3.98 12.06
CA VAL A 203 -2.64 2.60 11.73
C VAL A 203 -3.58 2.05 12.79
N GLY A 204 -4.76 1.60 12.36
CA GLY A 204 -5.75 0.93 13.21
C GLY A 204 -5.88 -0.53 12.83
N ILE A 205 -5.83 -1.44 13.81
CA ILE A 205 -6.00 -2.88 13.66
C ILE A 205 -7.17 -3.31 14.52
N GLY A 206 -8.17 -3.92 13.92
CA GLY A 206 -9.41 -4.26 14.61
C GLY A 206 -10.26 -3.02 14.90
N GLY A 207 -11.52 -3.06 14.48
CA GLY A 207 -12.45 -1.94 14.59
C GLY A 207 -13.73 -2.29 13.84
N GLU A 208 -14.84 -1.68 14.24
CA GLU A 208 -16.06 -1.75 13.44
C GLU A 208 -15.88 -0.90 12.19
N TYR A 209 -16.41 -1.38 11.07
CA TYR A 209 -16.38 -0.67 9.80
C TYR A 209 -17.33 0.55 9.90
N ASN A 210 -16.84 1.67 10.44
CA ASN A 210 -17.56 2.94 10.39
C ASN A 210 -17.33 3.56 8.99
N THR A 211 -18.40 4.08 8.38
CA THR A 211 -18.41 4.72 7.05
C THR A 211 -17.50 5.94 6.93
N ALA A 212 -16.99 6.46 8.05
CA ALA A 212 -15.84 7.35 8.08
C ALA A 212 -14.63 6.55 8.56
N PHE A 213 -13.52 6.53 7.78
CA PHE A 213 -12.21 6.04 8.21
C PHE A 213 -11.97 6.52 9.66
N GLY A 214 -12.12 5.60 10.61
CA GLY A 214 -12.54 5.91 11.99
C GLY A 214 -11.71 7.00 12.65
N SER A 215 -12.37 7.88 13.40
CA SER A 215 -11.68 8.83 14.28
C SER A 215 -10.74 8.06 15.20
N PHE A 216 -9.43 8.17 14.96
CA PHE A 216 -8.45 7.58 15.86
C PHE A 216 -8.63 8.18 17.27
N PRO A 217 -8.52 7.38 18.34
CA PRO A 217 -8.57 7.90 19.69
C PRO A 217 -7.60 9.07 19.86
N THR A 218 -8.09 10.15 20.46
CA THR A 218 -7.27 11.29 20.87
C THR A 218 -6.99 11.27 22.36
N THR A 219 -7.79 10.52 23.13
CA THR A 219 -7.58 10.30 24.56
C THR A 219 -7.75 8.83 24.94
N ALA A 220 -7.10 8.43 26.03
CA ALA A 220 -7.37 7.24 26.82
C ALA A 220 -7.66 7.73 28.25
N GLY A 221 -8.93 7.69 28.66
CA GLY A 221 -9.38 8.41 29.85
C GLY A 221 -9.09 9.92 29.75
N GLY A 222 -8.35 10.45 30.71
CA GLY A 222 -7.88 11.84 30.75
C GLY A 222 -6.59 12.11 29.97
N VAL A 223 -5.87 11.08 29.51
CA VAL A 223 -4.54 11.20 28.89
C VAL A 223 -4.66 11.40 27.38
N SER A 224 -3.92 12.37 26.83
CA SER A 224 -3.85 12.59 25.38
C SER A 224 -2.98 11.52 24.69
N VAL A 225 -3.58 10.80 23.74
CA VAL A 225 -2.91 9.80 22.88
C VAL A 225 -2.85 10.25 21.42
N ALA A 226 -3.06 11.54 21.14
CA ALA A 226 -3.14 12.08 19.79
C ALA A 226 -1.88 11.80 18.93
N ASN A 227 -0.71 11.71 19.56
CA ASN A 227 0.59 11.47 18.92
C ASN A 227 0.86 9.99 18.62
N TYR A 228 0.09 9.07 19.21
CA TYR A 228 0.24 7.63 18.98
C TYR A 228 -0.14 7.29 17.54
N LYS A 229 0.59 6.33 16.96
CA LYS A 229 0.47 5.95 15.54
C LYS A 229 -0.11 4.56 15.32
N LEU A 230 -0.15 3.70 16.33
CA LEU A 230 -0.68 2.34 16.24
C LEU A 230 -1.77 2.12 17.29
N PHE A 231 -2.94 1.67 16.85
CA PHE A 231 -4.09 1.36 17.69
C PHE A 231 -4.56 -0.07 17.37
N VAL A 232 -4.69 -0.93 18.38
CA VAL A 232 -5.04 -2.35 18.19
C VAL A 232 -6.20 -2.75 19.09
N LYS A 233 -7.39 -2.97 18.52
CA LYS A 233 -8.56 -3.54 19.22
C LYS A 233 -8.39 -5.07 19.30
N GLY A 234 -8.54 -5.62 20.50
CA GLY A 234 -8.36 -7.07 20.76
C GLY A 234 -6.98 -7.45 21.31
N GLY A 235 -6.08 -6.47 21.49
CA GLY A 235 -4.76 -6.69 22.10
C GLY A 235 -3.67 -7.14 21.12
N ILE A 236 -2.45 -7.26 21.64
CA ILE A 236 -1.26 -7.68 20.88
C ILE A 236 -0.71 -8.95 21.54
N LEU A 237 -0.70 -10.07 20.82
CA LEU A 237 0.04 -11.27 21.20
C LEU A 237 1.41 -11.23 20.53
N THR A 238 2.48 -11.22 21.33
CA THR A 238 3.86 -11.10 20.85
C THR A 238 4.81 -11.86 21.76
N GLU A 239 5.95 -12.29 21.22
CA GLU A 239 7.01 -12.97 21.97
C GLU A 239 7.83 -12.01 22.83
N GLU A 240 8.10 -10.79 22.34
CA GLU A 240 8.86 -9.76 23.05
C GLU A 240 8.30 -8.37 22.73
N VAL A 241 8.45 -7.44 23.69
CA VAL A 241 8.27 -5.99 23.50
C VAL A 241 9.48 -5.27 24.07
N ARG A 242 10.17 -4.49 23.23
CA ARG A 242 11.26 -3.60 23.65
C ARG A 242 10.78 -2.16 23.65
N VAL A 243 10.88 -1.50 24.81
CA VAL A 243 10.53 -0.08 24.96
C VAL A 243 11.80 0.71 25.25
N ASN A 244 12.11 1.69 24.39
CA ASN A 244 13.26 2.56 24.58
C ASN A 244 12.82 3.85 25.30
N THR A 245 13.10 3.96 26.60
CA THR A 245 12.73 5.12 27.42
C THR A 245 13.83 6.18 27.44
N VAL A 246 13.47 7.45 27.30
CA VAL A 246 14.45 8.56 27.18
C VAL A 246 14.91 9.10 28.55
N SER A 247 14.27 8.75 29.68
CA SER A 247 14.60 9.35 30.99
C SER A 247 14.86 8.33 32.11
N GLY A 248 16.05 8.44 32.71
CA GLY A 248 16.43 8.01 34.06
C GLY A 248 15.79 6.72 34.57
N TRP A 249 16.50 5.61 34.39
CA TRP A 249 16.23 4.36 35.10
C TRP A 249 16.26 4.57 36.63
N ALA A 250 15.61 3.69 37.39
CA ALA A 250 15.32 3.90 38.81
C ALA A 250 16.54 3.96 39.75
N ASP A 251 17.76 3.70 39.25
CA ASP A 251 19.03 3.71 39.99
C ASP A 251 19.32 4.98 40.82
N TYR A 252 18.54 6.06 40.64
CA TYR A 252 18.65 7.25 41.49
C TYR A 252 18.30 6.99 42.97
N VAL A 253 17.58 5.91 43.29
CA VAL A 253 17.23 5.57 44.68
C VAL A 253 18.47 5.28 45.53
N PHE A 254 19.58 4.84 44.90
CA PHE A 254 20.83 4.55 45.60
C PHE A 254 21.81 5.73 45.69
N LYS A 255 21.42 6.93 45.23
CA LYS A 255 22.29 8.10 45.35
C LYS A 255 22.28 8.65 46.77
N ASP A 256 23.41 9.25 47.18
CA ASP A 256 23.58 9.80 48.53
C ASP A 256 22.59 10.94 48.85
N ASP A 257 22.05 11.62 47.83
CA ASP A 257 21.03 12.66 47.95
C ASP A 257 19.59 12.14 47.88
N TYR A 258 19.39 10.82 47.78
CA TYR A 258 18.06 10.22 47.81
C TYR A 258 17.45 10.27 49.20
N HIS A 259 16.30 10.93 49.32
CA HIS A 259 15.58 11.05 50.58
C HIS A 259 14.57 9.91 50.69
N LEU A 260 15.01 8.80 51.30
CA LEU A 260 14.12 7.67 51.61
C LEU A 260 13.05 8.12 52.62
N ARG A 261 11.78 7.95 52.26
CA ARG A 261 10.66 8.30 53.14
C ARG A 261 10.68 7.44 54.41
N PRO A 262 10.39 7.95 55.60
CA PRO A 262 10.23 7.11 56.79
C PRO A 262 9.05 6.13 56.66
N LEU A 263 9.17 4.90 57.17
CA LEU A 263 8.10 3.90 57.10
C LEU A 263 6.78 4.37 57.74
N SER A 264 6.83 5.19 58.78
CA SER A 264 5.64 5.79 59.40
C SER A 264 4.88 6.71 58.44
N GLU A 265 5.59 7.46 57.59
CA GLU A 265 4.96 8.32 56.58
C GLU A 265 4.44 7.52 55.39
N VAL A 266 5.12 6.41 55.04
CA VAL A 266 4.62 5.46 54.04
C VAL A 266 3.33 4.80 54.53
N GLU A 267 3.28 4.35 55.78
CA GLU A 267 2.09 3.76 56.41
C GLU A 267 0.91 4.74 56.44
N GLN A 268 1.17 5.99 56.82
CA GLN A 268 0.15 7.04 56.80
C GLN A 268 -0.37 7.26 55.37
N PHE A 269 0.51 7.35 54.38
CA PHE A 269 0.11 7.52 52.98
C PHE A 269 -0.77 6.36 52.49
N ILE A 270 -0.42 5.11 52.81
CA ILE A 270 -1.22 3.93 52.44
C ILE A 270 -2.59 3.98 53.12
N THR A 271 -2.64 4.40 54.38
CA THR A 271 -3.90 4.54 55.12
C THR A 271 -4.82 5.57 54.48
N ASP A 272 -4.25 6.68 54.01
CA ASP A 272 -5.02 7.79 53.43
C ASP A 272 -5.41 7.55 51.96
N ASN A 273 -4.59 6.84 51.18
CA ASN A 273 -4.75 6.74 49.72
C ASN A 273 -5.04 5.31 49.21
N GLY A 274 -4.79 4.27 50.01
CA GLY A 274 -5.03 2.87 49.64
C GLY A 274 -4.02 2.28 48.64
N HIS A 275 -2.92 2.97 48.34
CA HIS A 275 -1.86 2.48 47.46
C HIS A 275 -0.48 3.03 47.89
N LEU A 276 0.59 2.50 47.30
CA LEU A 276 1.95 2.96 47.56
C LEU A 276 2.21 4.35 46.95
N PRO A 277 3.10 5.16 47.54
CA PRO A 277 3.54 6.42 46.94
C PRO A 277 4.11 6.20 45.53
N ASN A 278 3.76 7.10 44.60
CA ASN A 278 4.14 7.08 43.17
C ASN A 278 3.57 5.92 42.34
N VAL A 279 2.86 4.97 42.95
CA VAL A 279 2.14 3.91 42.23
C VAL A 279 0.73 4.43 41.91
N PRO A 280 0.27 4.38 40.64
CA PRO A 280 -1.07 4.83 40.28
C PRO A 280 -2.15 3.99 40.98
N SER A 281 -3.25 4.63 41.32
CA SER A 281 -4.41 4.00 41.92
C SER A 281 -5.16 3.12 40.91
N ALA A 282 -5.95 2.16 41.38
CA ALA A 282 -6.77 1.31 40.51
C ALA A 282 -7.74 2.13 39.63
N CYS A 283 -8.29 3.23 40.16
CA CYS A 283 -9.18 4.12 39.43
C CYS A 283 -8.47 4.81 38.25
N GLU A 284 -7.25 5.30 38.45
CA GLU A 284 -6.45 5.93 37.39
C GLU A 284 -6.07 4.92 36.31
N VAL A 285 -5.72 3.69 36.72
CA VAL A 285 -5.38 2.60 35.79
C VAL A 285 -6.57 2.18 34.94
N GLU A 286 -7.77 2.11 35.53
CA GLU A 286 -9.00 1.76 34.81
C GLU A 286 -9.41 2.85 33.80
N SER A 287 -9.21 4.14 34.14
CA SER A 287 -9.61 5.24 33.24
C SER A 287 -8.57 5.51 32.16
N ASP A 288 -7.30 5.63 32.54
CA ASP A 288 -6.26 6.22 31.69
C ASP A 288 -5.33 5.15 31.08
N GLY A 289 -5.36 3.93 31.63
CA GLY A 289 -4.42 2.87 31.29
C GLY A 289 -3.04 3.10 31.89
N ILE A 290 -2.08 2.26 31.48
CA ILE A 290 -0.70 2.29 32.01
C ILE A 290 0.30 2.28 30.85
N GLU A 291 1.31 3.15 30.92
CA GLU A 291 2.50 3.04 30.09
C GLU A 291 3.45 1.98 30.68
N LEU A 292 3.65 0.88 29.93
CA LEU A 292 4.43 -0.29 30.40
C LEU A 292 5.82 0.08 30.93
N ALA A 293 6.51 0.99 30.24
CA ALA A 293 7.83 1.48 30.63
C ALA A 293 7.82 2.21 31.97
N ASN A 294 6.84 3.10 32.20
CA ASN A 294 6.74 3.84 33.45
C ASN A 294 6.41 2.91 34.62
N MET A 295 5.55 1.93 34.40
CA MET A 295 5.22 0.95 35.43
C MET A 295 6.42 0.10 35.82
N ALA A 296 7.21 -0.37 34.85
CA ALA A 296 8.43 -1.12 35.12
C ALA A 296 9.43 -0.28 35.93
N LYS A 297 9.58 1.02 35.60
CA LYS A 297 10.41 1.96 36.36
C LYS A 297 9.91 2.14 37.80
N ILE A 298 8.61 2.38 37.99
CA ILE A 298 8.01 2.54 39.33
C ILE A 298 8.21 1.26 40.16
N GLN A 299 8.00 0.09 39.56
CA GLN A 299 8.25 -1.19 40.24
C GLN A 299 9.71 -1.32 40.68
N GLN A 300 10.66 -0.95 39.82
CA GLN A 300 12.08 -0.96 40.16
C GLN A 300 12.39 0.02 41.30
N GLU A 301 11.86 1.25 41.26
CA GLU A 301 11.99 2.22 42.37
C GLU A 301 11.50 1.62 43.69
N LYS A 302 10.31 0.99 43.71
CA LYS A 302 9.77 0.39 44.93
C LYS A 302 10.60 -0.79 45.42
N ILE A 303 11.21 -1.58 44.52
CA ILE A 303 12.12 -2.68 44.90
C ILE A 303 13.40 -2.13 45.53
N GLU A 304 13.95 -1.04 45.00
CA GLU A 304 15.16 -0.40 45.54
C GLU A 304 14.89 0.24 46.91
N GLU A 305 13.76 0.95 47.07
CA GLU A 305 13.33 1.48 48.37
C GLU A 305 13.13 0.37 49.40
N LEU A 306 12.46 -0.72 49.02
CA LEU A 306 12.30 -1.89 49.88
C LEU A 306 13.65 -2.46 50.31
N THR A 307 14.62 -2.51 49.39
CA THR A 307 15.98 -2.97 49.67
C THR A 307 16.66 -2.06 50.70
N LEU A 308 16.50 -0.74 50.61
CA LEU A 308 17.05 0.19 51.61
C LEU A 308 16.41 0.01 53.00
N TYR A 309 15.08 -0.16 53.08
CA TYR A 309 14.41 -0.45 54.36
C TYR A 309 14.90 -1.76 54.97
N LEU A 310 15.10 -2.81 54.17
CA LEU A 310 15.62 -4.09 54.65
C LEU A 310 17.06 -3.96 55.19
N ILE A 311 17.92 -3.20 54.52
CA ILE A 311 19.28 -2.91 55.00
C ILE A 311 19.23 -2.15 56.34
N GLN A 312 18.36 -1.16 56.46
CA GLN A 312 18.19 -0.41 57.71
C GLN A 312 17.70 -1.34 58.84
N GLN A 313 16.68 -2.14 58.58
CA GLN A 313 16.13 -3.08 59.55
C GLN A 313 17.16 -4.12 60.01
N GLN A 314 17.99 -4.63 59.10
CA GLN A 314 19.06 -5.58 59.44
C GLN A 314 20.11 -4.94 60.37
N LYS A 315 20.50 -3.68 60.12
CA LYS A 315 21.43 -2.93 61.00
C LYS A 315 20.85 -2.73 62.41
N GLU A 316 19.55 -2.44 62.50
CA GLU A 316 18.85 -2.32 63.78
C GLU A 316 18.83 -3.66 64.53
N ILE A 317 18.53 -4.78 63.84
CA ILE A 317 18.54 -6.12 64.43
C ILE A 317 19.93 -6.48 64.97
N GLU A 318 21.01 -6.18 64.23
CA GLU A 318 22.38 -6.43 64.69
C GLU A 318 22.74 -5.60 65.91
N THR A 319 22.31 -4.33 65.94
CA THR A 319 22.50 -3.45 67.10
C THR A 319 21.77 -3.99 68.32
N LEU A 320 20.51 -4.42 68.17
CA LEU A 320 19.71 -5.01 69.24
C LEU A 320 20.33 -6.32 69.75
N LYS A 321 20.84 -7.19 68.85
CA LYS A 321 21.55 -8.42 69.23
C LYS A 321 22.83 -8.12 70.03
N ALA A 322 23.61 -7.14 69.59
CA ALA A 322 24.82 -6.72 70.30
C ALA A 322 24.49 -6.18 71.70
N GLN A 323 23.45 -5.36 71.83
CA GLN A 323 22.97 -4.85 73.12
C GLN A 323 22.47 -5.98 74.03
N MET A 324 21.74 -6.97 73.49
CA MET A 324 21.31 -8.16 74.25
C MET A 324 22.49 -8.95 74.80
N ASN A 325 23.52 -9.20 73.99
CA ASN A 325 24.71 -9.94 74.42
C ASN A 325 25.43 -9.21 75.56
N LEU A 326 25.61 -7.89 75.45
CA LEU A 326 26.21 -7.07 76.51
C LEU A 326 25.41 -7.09 77.82
N LEU A 327 24.07 -7.13 77.73
CA LEU A 327 23.21 -7.23 78.92
C LEU A 327 23.26 -8.61 79.57
N LEU A 328 23.43 -9.68 78.78
CA LEU A 328 23.60 -11.04 79.28
C LEU A 328 24.95 -11.21 80.00
N GLU A 329 26.02 -10.65 79.45
CA GLU A 329 27.35 -10.66 80.09
C GLU A 329 27.37 -9.89 81.42
N LYS A 330 26.58 -8.80 81.55
CA LYS A 330 26.47 -8.04 82.81
C LYS A 330 25.62 -8.71 83.89
N LYS A 331 24.90 -9.79 83.56
CA LYS A 331 24.05 -10.55 84.50
C LYS A 331 24.71 -11.85 85.00
N GLN A 332 25.87 -12.22 84.46
CA GLN A 332 26.73 -13.28 84.97
C GLN A 332 27.76 -12.71 85.95
#